data_AF-A0A957UJ92-F1
#
_entry.id   AF-A0A957UJ92-F1
#
_cell.length_a   1.000
_cell.length_b   1.000
_cell.length_c   1.000
_cell.angle_alpha   90.00
_cell.angle_beta   90.00
_cell.angle_gamma   90.00
#
_symmetry.space_group_name_H-M   'P 1'
#
loop_
_entity.id
_entity.type
_entity.pdbx_description
1 polymer ?
#
loop_
_entity_poly.entity_id
_entity_poly.type
_entity_poly.pdbx_seq_one_letter_code
_entity_poly.pdbx_strand_id
1 'polypeptide(L)'
;MIGILHHPIKPESKSLAQEIDRFLRAQGEDSIQHESAWEAEAALQWLPHADLLITLGGDGTLLRAARMGAPFEVPMLGVKMGRLGFLAELMPDNWRDPLQRVLAGDYWLEERIMVRARVEHSNGKRSTHEFDALNDVVLSRGDLARVVRIDLQLDGGYLTRYTCDGLIVSTATGSTGYA
;
A
#
# COMPACT_ATOMS: atom_id res chain seq x y z
N MET A 1 -14.54 -4.28 -12.75
CA MET A 1 -13.65 -3.18 -13.17
C MET A 1 -12.23 -3.49 -12.71
N ILE A 2 -11.22 -3.23 -13.54
CA ILE A 2 -9.81 -3.39 -13.18
C ILE A 2 -9.15 -2.01 -13.07
N GLY A 3 -8.46 -1.76 -11.95
CA GLY A 3 -7.68 -0.55 -11.74
C GLY A 3 -6.20 -0.76 -12.01
N ILE A 4 -5.53 0.23 -12.60
CA ILE A 4 -4.08 0.23 -12.82
C ILE A 4 -3.48 1.49 -12.18
N LEU A 5 -2.51 1.32 -11.28
CA LEU A 5 -1.75 2.42 -10.66
C LEU A 5 -0.28 2.34 -11.03
N HIS A 6 0.24 3.36 -11.72
CA HIS A 6 1.64 3.41 -12.14
C HIS A 6 2.46 4.39 -11.31
N HIS A 7 3.79 4.21 -11.33
CA HIS A 7 4.72 5.13 -10.66
C HIS A 7 4.94 6.39 -11.51
N PRO A 8 4.57 7.60 -11.06
CA PRO A 8 4.50 8.80 -11.92
C PRO A 8 5.84 9.24 -12.51
N ILE A 9 6.94 9.01 -11.78
CA ILE A 9 8.28 9.42 -12.25
C ILE A 9 8.87 8.44 -13.27
N LYS A 10 8.47 7.15 -13.24
CA LYS A 10 9.12 6.11 -14.06
C LYS A 10 8.37 5.96 -15.39
N PRO A 11 8.92 6.43 -16.53
CA PRO A 11 8.18 6.40 -17.80
C PRO A 11 7.79 4.98 -18.20
N GLU A 12 8.64 4.00 -17.92
CA GLU A 12 8.42 2.59 -18.25
C GLU A 12 7.19 2.03 -17.52
N SER A 13 6.86 2.53 -16.33
CA SER A 13 5.67 2.10 -15.60
C SER A 13 4.38 2.57 -16.27
N LYS A 14 4.38 3.77 -16.85
CA LYS A 14 3.25 4.29 -17.63
C LYS A 14 3.11 3.56 -18.96
N SER A 15 4.23 3.30 -19.64
CA SER A 15 4.25 2.51 -20.88
C SER A 15 3.71 1.10 -20.65
N LEU A 16 4.13 0.44 -19.56
CA LEU A 16 3.60 -0.88 -19.21
C LEU A 16 2.12 -0.83 -18.83
N ALA A 17 1.66 0.21 -18.13
CA ALA A 17 0.24 0.39 -17.83
C ALA A 17 -0.62 0.42 -19.09
N GLN A 18 -0.17 1.15 -20.11
CA GLN A 18 -0.85 1.24 -21.41
C GLN A 18 -0.77 -0.07 -22.20
N GLU A 19 0.27 -0.87 -21.99
CA GLU A 19 0.35 -2.21 -22.57
C GLU A 19 -0.64 -3.18 -21.90
N ILE A 20 -0.70 -3.16 -20.56
CA ILE A 20 -1.63 -3.98 -19.78
C ILE A 20 -3.08 -3.58 -20.08
N ASP A 21 -3.41 -2.29 -20.13
CA ASP A 21 -4.75 -1.81 -20.53
C ASP A 21 -5.16 -2.39 -21.89
N ARG A 22 -4.31 -2.23 -22.91
CA ARG A 22 -4.59 -2.76 -24.25
C ARG A 22 -4.76 -4.28 -24.26
N PHE A 23 -3.94 -4.98 -23.48
CA PHE A 23 -4.04 -6.42 -23.33
C PHE A 23 -5.37 -6.84 -22.70
N LEU A 24 -5.76 -6.21 -21.59
CA LEU A 24 -7.02 -6.47 -20.88
C LEU A 24 -8.23 -6.22 -21.79
N ARG A 25 -8.24 -5.10 -22.53
CA ARG A 25 -9.29 -4.82 -23.54
C ARG A 25 -9.35 -5.89 -24.62
N ALA A 26 -8.21 -6.39 -25.07
CA ALA A 26 -8.16 -7.48 -26.05
C ALA A 26 -8.67 -8.83 -25.47
N GLN A 27 -8.71 -8.99 -24.14
CA GLN A 27 -9.33 -10.12 -23.46
C GLN A 27 -10.84 -9.91 -23.17
N GLY A 28 -11.41 -8.76 -23.54
CA GLY A 28 -12.83 -8.43 -23.32
C GLY A 28 -13.11 -7.59 -22.07
N GLU A 29 -12.08 -7.11 -21.37
CA GLU A 29 -12.25 -6.22 -20.22
C GLU A 29 -12.42 -4.76 -20.68
N ASP A 30 -13.66 -4.26 -20.67
CA ASP A 30 -13.97 -2.91 -21.15
C ASP A 30 -13.85 -1.83 -20.06
N SER A 31 -13.96 -2.22 -18.78
CA SER A 31 -13.99 -1.34 -17.62
C SER A 31 -12.63 -1.29 -16.92
N ILE A 32 -11.74 -0.45 -17.44
CA ILE A 32 -10.37 -0.24 -16.93
C ILE A 32 -10.19 1.22 -16.55
N GLN A 33 -9.69 1.47 -15.34
CA GLN A 33 -9.29 2.78 -14.86
C GLN A 33 -7.78 2.82 -14.66
N HIS A 34 -7.16 3.95 -14.98
CA HIS A 34 -5.72 4.08 -14.94
C HIS A 34 -5.30 5.46 -14.43
N GLU A 35 -4.55 5.47 -13.33
CA GLU A 35 -4.10 6.69 -12.65
C GLU A 35 -2.64 6.56 -12.19
N SER A 36 -2.04 7.69 -11.82
CA SER A 36 -0.80 7.68 -11.04
C SER A 36 -1.08 7.20 -9.62
N ALA A 37 -0.14 6.43 -9.04
CA ALA A 37 -0.18 6.07 -7.62
C ALA A 37 -0.05 7.28 -6.67
N TRP A 38 0.19 8.49 -7.18
CA TRP A 38 0.20 9.74 -6.40
C TRP A 38 -1.12 10.53 -6.52
N GLU A 39 -1.99 10.16 -7.45
CA GLU A 39 -3.29 10.81 -7.68
C GLU A 39 -4.39 10.11 -6.87
N ALA A 40 -4.20 10.07 -5.55
CA ALA A 40 -5.07 9.31 -4.65
C ALA A 40 -6.54 9.72 -4.75
N GLU A 41 -6.81 11.02 -4.87
CA GLU A 41 -8.18 11.55 -5.00
C GLU A 41 -8.89 11.03 -6.26
N ALA A 42 -8.17 10.89 -7.37
CA ALA A 42 -8.73 10.32 -8.61
C ALA A 42 -8.96 8.81 -8.46
N ALA A 43 -7.98 8.09 -7.91
CA ALA A 43 -8.09 6.65 -7.68
C ALA A 43 -9.28 6.29 -6.76
N LEU A 44 -9.48 7.06 -5.70
CA LEU A 44 -10.56 6.85 -4.72
C LEU A 44 -11.97 7.00 -5.31
N GLN A 45 -12.14 7.64 -6.48
CA GLN A 45 -13.45 7.77 -7.13
C GLN A 45 -13.95 6.45 -7.73
N TRP A 46 -13.05 5.54 -8.07
CA TRP A 46 -13.40 4.28 -8.75
C TRP A 46 -12.97 3.02 -7.98
N LEU A 47 -12.04 3.14 -7.04
CA LEU A 47 -11.62 2.02 -6.18
C LEU A 47 -12.75 1.26 -5.49
N PRO A 48 -13.84 1.89 -5.00
CA PRO A 48 -14.98 1.16 -4.42
C PRO A 48 -15.69 0.18 -5.38
N HIS A 49 -15.40 0.27 -6.68
CA HIS A 49 -15.99 -0.54 -7.73
C HIS A 49 -14.96 -1.44 -8.43
N ALA A 50 -13.71 -1.44 -7.97
CA ALA A 50 -12.64 -2.23 -8.56
C ALA A 50 -12.63 -3.66 -7.99
N ASP A 51 -12.50 -4.65 -8.85
CA ASP A 51 -12.37 -6.06 -8.47
C ASP A 51 -10.90 -6.49 -8.35
N LEU A 52 -10.00 -5.71 -8.96
CA LEU A 52 -8.56 -5.95 -8.96
C LEU A 52 -7.81 -4.63 -9.12
N LEU A 53 -6.74 -4.44 -8.35
CA LEU A 53 -5.83 -3.31 -8.45
C LEU A 53 -4.42 -3.76 -8.86
N ILE A 54 -4.03 -3.44 -10.09
CA ILE A 54 -2.69 -3.71 -10.61
C ILE A 54 -1.79 -2.53 -10.28
N THR A 55 -0.63 -2.78 -9.67
CA THR A 55 0.32 -1.72 -9.28
C THR A 55 1.64 -1.89 -10.01
N LEU A 56 2.15 -0.82 -10.63
CA LEU A 56 3.36 -0.84 -11.46
C LEU A 56 4.42 0.05 -10.83
N GLY A 57 5.38 -0.55 -10.13
CA GLY A 57 6.32 0.22 -9.33
C GLY A 57 7.16 -0.64 -8.39
N GLY A 58 7.75 -0.01 -7.39
CA GLY A 58 8.39 -0.73 -6.28
C GLY A 58 7.45 -0.83 -5.07
N ASP A 59 7.98 -1.30 -3.95
CA ASP A 59 7.22 -1.44 -2.69
C ASP A 59 6.54 -0.13 -2.27
N GLY A 60 7.17 1.04 -2.49
CA GLY A 60 6.56 2.34 -2.20
C GLY A 60 5.32 2.68 -3.05
N THR A 61 5.17 2.09 -4.24
CA THR A 61 3.94 2.19 -5.04
C THR A 61 2.87 1.29 -4.45
N LEU A 62 3.24 0.05 -4.12
CA LEU A 62 2.32 -0.93 -3.54
C LEU A 62 1.80 -0.48 -2.16
N LEU A 63 2.65 0.10 -1.31
CA LEU A 63 2.23 0.66 -0.01
C LEU A 63 1.25 1.83 -0.15
N ARG A 64 1.40 2.67 -1.19
CA ARG A 64 0.43 3.74 -1.48
C ARG A 64 -0.90 3.15 -1.93
N ALA A 65 -0.85 2.19 -2.84
CA ALA A 65 -2.04 1.49 -3.32
C ALA A 65 -2.75 0.73 -2.19
N ALA A 66 -2.03 0.07 -1.28
CA ALA A 66 -2.60 -0.64 -0.15
C ALA A 66 -3.35 0.30 0.80
N ARG A 67 -2.82 1.50 1.06
CA ARG A 67 -3.54 2.52 1.84
C ARG A 67 -4.86 2.97 1.22
N MET A 68 -4.96 2.95 -0.12
CA MET A 68 -6.18 3.37 -0.83
C MET A 68 -7.16 2.21 -1.02
N GLY A 69 -6.66 1.01 -1.31
CA GLY A 69 -7.47 -0.16 -1.66
C GLY A 69 -7.94 -0.98 -0.46
N ALA A 70 -7.17 -1.02 0.64
CA ALA A 70 -7.52 -1.81 1.83
C ALA A 70 -8.90 -1.46 2.44
N PRO A 71 -9.33 -0.19 2.52
CA PRO A 71 -10.67 0.15 3.02
C PRO A 71 -11.83 -0.44 2.20
N PHE A 72 -11.56 -0.85 0.95
CA PHE A 72 -12.53 -1.44 0.03
C PHE A 72 -12.27 -2.93 -0.23
N GLU A 73 -11.30 -3.53 0.49
CA GLU A 73 -10.93 -4.94 0.36
C GLU A 73 -10.55 -5.36 -1.08
N VAL A 74 -10.04 -4.41 -1.88
CA VAL A 74 -9.69 -4.65 -3.29
C VAL A 74 -8.41 -5.49 -3.36
N PRO A 75 -8.43 -6.68 -3.98
CA PRO A 75 -7.22 -7.48 -4.21
C PRO A 75 -6.18 -6.73 -5.03
N MET A 76 -4.91 -6.95 -4.72
CA MET A 76 -3.80 -6.22 -5.34
C MET A 76 -2.83 -7.15 -6.05
N LEU A 77 -2.41 -6.78 -7.25
CA LEU A 77 -1.37 -7.47 -8.02
C LEU A 77 -0.21 -6.52 -8.33
N GLY A 78 0.95 -6.80 -7.76
CA GLY A 78 2.15 -5.96 -7.94
C GLY A 78 3.04 -6.40 -9.09
N VAL A 79 3.29 -5.51 -10.05
CA VAL A 79 4.35 -5.66 -11.05
C VAL A 79 5.55 -4.79 -10.66
N LYS A 80 6.65 -5.47 -10.37
CA LYS A 80 7.87 -4.91 -9.83
C LYS A 80 8.68 -4.17 -10.86
N MET A 81 8.89 -2.87 -10.65
CA MET A 81 9.73 -2.02 -11.50
C MET A 81 10.97 -1.55 -10.73
N GLY A 82 12.13 -2.17 -10.99
CA GLY A 82 13.44 -1.75 -10.46
C GLY A 82 14.13 -2.80 -9.55
N ARG A 83 14.72 -2.34 -8.44
CA ARG A 83 15.50 -3.18 -7.50
C ARG A 83 14.65 -4.26 -6.81
N LEU A 84 15.31 -5.26 -6.23
CA LEU A 84 14.69 -6.31 -5.40
C LEU A 84 13.81 -5.67 -4.29
N GLY A 85 12.55 -6.08 -4.24
CA GLY A 85 11.54 -5.67 -3.26
C GLY A 85 10.80 -6.90 -2.76
N PHE A 86 10.03 -6.76 -1.69
CA PHE A 86 9.45 -7.90 -0.95
C PHE A 86 7.97 -8.12 -1.24
N LEU A 87 7.28 -7.15 -1.85
CA LEU A 87 5.81 -7.15 -1.94
C LEU A 87 5.26 -7.40 -3.34
N ALA A 88 6.01 -7.04 -4.39
CA ALA A 88 5.55 -7.21 -5.76
C ALA A 88 5.90 -8.61 -6.29
N GLU A 89 4.91 -9.29 -6.84
CA GLU A 89 4.97 -10.71 -7.25
C GLU A 89 5.48 -10.88 -8.69
N LEU A 90 5.15 -9.94 -9.58
CA LEU A 90 5.39 -10.09 -11.01
C LEU A 90 6.58 -9.27 -11.49
N MET A 91 7.29 -9.79 -12.50
CA MET A 91 8.35 -9.05 -13.20
C MET A 91 7.78 -8.37 -14.47
N PRO A 92 8.35 -7.24 -14.92
CA PRO A 92 7.85 -6.49 -16.07
C PRO A 92 7.94 -7.24 -17.40
N ASP A 93 8.83 -8.24 -17.48
CA ASP A 93 9.00 -9.05 -18.67
C ASP A 93 8.13 -10.33 -18.64
N ASN A 94 7.47 -10.61 -17.52
CA ASN A 94 6.71 -11.86 -17.30
C ASN A 94 5.40 -11.63 -16.53
N TRP A 95 4.63 -10.61 -16.91
CA TRP A 95 3.33 -10.31 -16.28
C TRP A 95 2.14 -10.93 -17.02
N ARG A 96 2.29 -11.26 -18.32
CA ARG A 96 1.17 -11.69 -19.19
C ARG A 96 0.56 -13.01 -18.73
N ASP A 97 1.36 -14.07 -18.62
CA ASP A 97 0.85 -15.39 -18.24
C ASP A 97 0.25 -15.38 -16.82
N PRO A 98 0.89 -14.77 -15.80
CA PRO A 98 0.27 -14.65 -14.48
C PRO A 98 -1.02 -13.84 -14.49
N LEU A 99 -1.09 -12.74 -15.23
CA LEU A 99 -2.32 -11.95 -15.34
C LEU A 99 -3.45 -12.75 -16.00
N GLN A 100 -3.16 -13.55 -17.04
CA GLN A 100 -4.15 -14.44 -17.64
C GLN A 100 -4.70 -15.46 -16.64
N ARG A 101 -3.83 -16.02 -15.79
CA ARG A 101 -4.27 -16.94 -14.73
C ARG A 101 -5.17 -16.24 -13.72
N VAL A 102 -4.83 -15.00 -13.32
CA VAL A 102 -5.68 -14.18 -12.45
C VAL A 102 -7.07 -13.95 -13.07
N LEU A 103 -7.12 -13.57 -14.35
CA LEU A 103 -8.39 -13.37 -15.08
C LEU A 103 -9.20 -14.66 -15.22
N ALA A 104 -8.54 -15.81 -15.31
CA ALA A 104 -9.17 -17.13 -15.34
C ALA A 104 -9.62 -17.63 -13.95
N GLY A 105 -9.37 -16.87 -12.88
CA GLY A 105 -9.67 -17.30 -11.50
C GLY A 105 -8.66 -18.26 -10.90
N ASP A 106 -7.54 -18.52 -11.58
CA ASP A 106 -6.45 -19.39 -11.10
C ASP A 106 -5.42 -18.58 -10.31
N TYR A 107 -5.84 -18.15 -9.11
CA TYR A 107 -5.02 -17.44 -8.15
C TYR A 107 -5.43 -17.78 -6.72
N TRP A 108 -4.63 -17.35 -5.76
CA TRP A 108 -4.97 -17.40 -4.34
C TRP A 108 -4.78 -16.00 -3.75
N LEU A 109 -5.54 -15.68 -2.70
CA LEU A 109 -5.42 -14.40 -2.00
C LEU A 109 -4.54 -14.56 -0.78
N GLU A 110 -3.56 -13.68 -0.63
CA GLU A 110 -2.74 -13.55 0.57
C GLU A 110 -3.24 -12.38 1.42
N GLU A 111 -3.82 -12.69 2.58
CA GLU A 111 -4.20 -11.67 3.56
C GLU A 111 -2.97 -11.21 4.35
N ARG A 112 -2.77 -9.89 4.42
CA ARG A 112 -1.68 -9.28 5.18
C ARG A 112 -2.23 -8.44 6.32
N ILE A 113 -1.67 -8.65 7.52
CA ILE A 113 -2.01 -7.86 8.71
C ILE A 113 -1.57 -6.41 8.49
N MET A 114 -2.44 -5.47 8.89
CA MET A 114 -2.13 -4.03 8.94
C MET A 114 -2.25 -3.52 10.38
N VAL A 115 -1.49 -2.48 10.70
CA VAL A 115 -1.63 -1.73 11.96
C VAL A 115 -2.51 -0.53 11.74
N ARG A 116 -3.52 -0.34 12.60
CA ARG A 116 -4.32 0.87 12.66
C ARG A 116 -3.79 1.80 13.75
N ALA A 117 -3.36 2.99 13.36
CA ALA A 117 -2.97 4.05 14.27
C ALA A 117 -4.09 5.06 14.45
N ARG A 118 -4.30 5.52 15.69
CA ARG A 118 -5.23 6.59 16.03
C ARG A 118 -4.50 7.65 16.84
N VAL A 119 -4.68 8.90 16.47
CA VAL A 119 -4.12 10.04 17.21
C VAL A 119 -5.21 10.68 18.05
N GLU A 120 -5.02 10.71 19.36
CA GLU A 120 -5.95 11.31 20.32
C GLU A 120 -5.25 12.39 21.14
N HIS A 121 -5.85 13.59 21.21
CA HIS A 121 -5.33 14.67 22.04
C HIS A 121 -5.91 14.58 23.46
N SER A 122 -5.06 14.80 24.46
CA SER A 122 -5.41 14.78 25.89
C SER A 122 -6.49 15.79 26.30
N ASN A 123 -6.72 16.82 25.49
CA ASN A 123 -7.74 17.85 25.72
C ASN A 123 -9.16 17.43 25.28
N GLY A 124 -9.35 16.18 24.86
CA GLY A 124 -10.65 15.65 24.45
C GLY A 124 -11.17 16.18 23.10
N LYS A 125 -10.42 17.04 22.40
CA LYS A 125 -10.71 17.34 20.99
C LYS A 125 -10.34 16.10 20.17
N ARG A 126 -11.35 15.29 19.85
CA ARG A 126 -11.27 14.24 18.83
C ARG A 126 -11.00 14.88 17.46
N SER A 127 -9.74 15.21 17.17
CA SER A 127 -9.25 15.09 15.80
C SER A 127 -8.85 13.62 15.63
N THR A 128 -9.84 12.76 15.42
CA THR A 128 -9.59 11.33 15.20
C THR A 128 -8.98 11.18 13.81
N HIS A 129 -7.66 11.29 13.73
CA HIS A 129 -6.94 10.86 12.55
C HIS A 129 -6.65 9.38 12.71
N GLU A 130 -7.25 8.58 11.83
CA GLU A 130 -7.01 7.15 11.75
C GLU A 130 -6.20 6.85 10.50
N PHE A 131 -5.20 5.98 10.64
CA PHE A 131 -4.32 5.58 9.56
C PHE A 131 -4.12 4.08 9.59
N ASP A 132 -4.24 3.43 8.45
CA ASP A 132 -3.87 2.03 8.28
C ASP A 132 -2.50 1.94 7.62
N ALA A 133 -1.63 1.11 8.18
CA ALA A 133 -0.27 0.90 7.72
C ALA A 133 0.00 -0.58 7.47
N LEU A 134 0.45 -0.91 6.25
CA LEU A 134 0.85 -2.28 5.90
C LEU A 134 2.17 -2.67 6.54
N ASN A 135 3.15 -1.74 6.58
CA ASN A 135 4.46 -2.01 7.16
C ASN A 135 4.49 -1.58 8.63
N ASP A 136 4.55 -0.28 8.87
CA ASP A 136 4.86 0.25 10.19
C ASP A 136 4.22 1.62 10.45
N VAL A 137 4.13 1.93 11.74
CA VAL A 137 3.77 3.23 12.27
C VAL A 137 4.97 3.73 13.08
N VAL A 138 5.47 4.90 12.72
CA VAL A 138 6.64 5.51 13.36
C VAL A 138 6.21 6.73 14.17
N LEU A 139 6.43 6.67 15.48
CA LEU A 139 6.35 7.82 16.37
C LEU A 139 7.76 8.34 16.62
N SER A 140 8.13 9.46 16.02
CA SER A 140 9.47 10.04 16.19
C SER A 140 9.43 11.43 16.79
N ARG A 141 10.60 11.92 17.21
CA ARG A 141 10.83 13.35 17.35
C ARG A 141 10.48 14.04 16.01
N GLY A 142 9.79 15.17 16.07
CA GLY A 142 9.60 16.04 14.90
C GLY A 142 10.93 16.66 14.47
N ASP A 143 10.89 17.81 13.80
CA ASP A 143 12.09 18.45 13.21
C ASP A 143 13.19 18.85 14.20
N LEU A 144 12.89 18.87 15.51
CA LEU A 144 13.84 19.20 16.56
C LEU A 144 14.63 17.95 17.00
N ALA A 145 15.97 18.04 16.92
CA ALA A 145 16.89 17.01 17.40
C ALA A 145 16.95 16.94 18.94
N ARG A 146 15.91 16.38 19.55
CA ARG A 146 15.85 16.05 20.98
C ARG A 146 15.23 14.67 21.17
N VAL A 147 15.73 13.93 22.15
CA VAL A 147 15.11 12.65 22.56
C VAL A 147 13.71 12.90 23.10
N VAL A 148 12.80 11.98 22.82
CA VAL A 148 11.43 11.97 23.33
C VAL A 148 11.28 10.93 24.43
N ARG A 149 10.33 11.17 25.34
CA ARG A 149 9.92 10.18 26.35
C ARG A 149 8.56 9.63 25.94
N ILE A 150 8.49 8.33 25.72
CA ILE A 150 7.29 7.65 25.24
C ILE A 150 6.86 6.64 26.30
N ASP A 151 5.66 6.81 26.83
CA ASP A 151 5.01 5.83 27.69
C ASP A 151 4.32 4.77 26.83
N LEU A 152 4.73 3.52 26.98
CA LEU A 152 4.13 2.39 26.30
C LEU A 152 3.13 1.71 27.24
N GLN A 153 1.90 1.58 26.75
CA GLN A 153 0.86 0.79 27.39
C GLN A 153 0.45 -0.34 26.46
N LEU A 154 0.19 -1.52 27.02
CA LEU A 154 -0.32 -2.68 26.31
C LEU A 154 -1.58 -3.17 27.03
N ASP A 155 -2.67 -3.37 26.28
CA ASP A 155 -3.97 -3.80 26.80
C ASP A 155 -4.47 -2.96 28.00
N GLY A 156 -4.19 -1.65 27.98
CA GLY A 156 -4.56 -0.70 29.04
C GLY A 156 -3.64 -0.71 30.28
N GLY A 157 -2.63 -1.58 30.32
CA GLY A 157 -1.62 -1.62 31.38
C GLY A 157 -0.35 -0.84 31.00
N TYR A 158 0.24 -0.12 31.96
CA TYR A 158 1.57 0.47 31.77
C TYR A 158 2.63 -0.63 31.65
N LEU A 159 3.43 -0.58 30.58
CA LEU A 159 4.52 -1.51 30.36
C LEU A 159 5.87 -0.88 30.74
N THR A 160 6.24 0.20 30.06
CA THR A 160 7.54 0.88 30.29
C THR A 160 7.56 2.29 29.69
N ARG A 161 8.61 3.04 29.98
CA ARG A 161 8.92 4.35 29.39
C ARG A 161 10.23 4.26 28.61
N TYR A 162 10.19 4.60 27.32
CA TYR A 162 11.38 4.73 26.49
C TYR A 162 11.88 6.18 26.50
N THR A 163 13.21 6.34 26.50
CA THR A 163 13.87 7.60 26.13
C THR A 163 14.67 7.34 24.86
N CYS A 164 14.19 7.82 23.72
CA CYS A 164 14.68 7.45 22.40
C CYS A 164 14.43 8.56 21.37
N ASP A 165 14.88 8.35 20.13
CA ASP A 165 14.54 9.24 19.01
C ASP A 165 13.14 8.96 18.43
N GLY A 166 12.61 7.76 18.70
CA GLY A 166 11.28 7.34 18.29
C GLY A 166 10.97 5.89 18.67
N LEU A 167 9.74 5.48 18.43
CA LEU A 167 9.22 4.13 18.58
C LEU A 167 8.56 3.70 17.27
N ILE A 168 8.83 2.47 16.85
CA ILE A 168 8.26 1.86 15.65
C ILE A 168 7.35 0.71 16.08
N VAL A 169 6.12 0.68 15.56
CA VAL A 169 5.22 -0.47 15.65
C VAL A 169 5.11 -1.05 14.25
N SER A 170 5.57 -2.29 14.05
CA SER A 170 5.70 -2.91 12.73
C SER A 170 4.91 -4.22 12.64
N THR A 171 4.39 -4.50 11.45
CA THR A 171 3.78 -5.79 11.09
C THR A 171 4.86 -6.81 10.71
N ALA A 172 4.46 -8.07 10.51
CA ALA A 172 5.35 -9.08 9.93
C ALA A 172 5.84 -8.67 8.52
N THR A 173 5.01 -7.99 7.74
CA THR A 173 5.39 -7.46 6.41
C THR A 173 6.38 -6.29 6.53
N GLY A 174 6.23 -5.45 7.55
CA GLY A 174 7.11 -4.32 7.83
C GLY A 174 8.48 -4.69 8.39
N SER A 175 8.72 -5.94 8.82
CA SER A 175 9.99 -6.35 9.45
C SER A 175 11.19 -6.32 8.50
N THR A 176 10.96 -6.38 7.19
CA THR A 176 12.00 -6.21 6.16
C THR A 176 12.07 -4.79 5.62
N GLY A 177 11.26 -3.89 6.18
CA GLY A 177 11.18 -2.47 5.85
C GLY A 177 12.09 -1.64 6.73
N TYR A 178 11.50 -0.82 7.60
CA TYR A 178 12.24 0.11 8.46
C TYR A 178 12.59 -0.47 9.84
N ALA A 179 11.87 -1.51 10.27
CA ALA A 179 11.97 -2.10 11.61
C ALA A 179 13.26 -2.88 11.87
#